data_AF-A0A973T8H4-F1
#
_entry.id   AF-A0A973T8H4-F1
#
_cell.length_a   1.000
_cell.length_b   1.000
_cell.length_c   1.000
_cell.angle_alpha   90.00
_cell.angle_beta   90.00
_cell.angle_gamma   90.00
#
_symmetry.space_group_name_H-M   'P 1'
#
loop_
_entity.id
_entity.type
_entity.pdbx_description
1 polymer ?
#
loop_
_entity_poly.entity_id
_entity_poly.type
_entity_poly.pdbx_seq_one_letter_code
_entity_poly.pdbx_strand_id
1 'polypeptide(L)'
;MRRQGLLLAWIATTALTSGCGPGATACPAIAQATAVSVTITAGYAAQVGTLHLKACQDGNCKEGDLELRAGTAPADQGCNPEGACSATASPDGTRVGTLMLDTLTESAMTVTATGTGADGSALPVRTLRFQPRAVHPFGEQCGKFLTAAVTLDSAGLRESA
;
A
#
# COMPACT_ATOMS: atom_id res chain seq x y z
N MET A 1 25.70 -84.05 -2.81
CA MET A 1 24.25 -83.77 -2.92
C MET A 1 24.06 -82.26 -2.96
N ARG A 2 23.33 -81.81 -3.99
CA ARG A 2 23.13 -80.43 -4.44
C ARG A 2 22.14 -79.70 -3.53
N ARG A 3 22.42 -78.47 -3.10
CA ARG A 3 21.38 -77.55 -2.60
C ARG A 3 21.76 -76.10 -2.86
N GLN A 4 20.98 -75.48 -3.74
CA GLN A 4 20.99 -74.08 -4.13
C GLN A 4 20.13 -73.26 -3.16
N GLY A 5 20.38 -71.95 -3.12
CA GLY A 5 19.44 -70.92 -2.67
C GLY A 5 19.82 -70.32 -1.31
N LEU A 6 19.75 -69.02 -1.07
CA LEU A 6 19.22 -67.87 -1.80
C LEU A 6 20.16 -66.68 -1.54
N LEU A 7 20.50 -65.92 -2.59
CA LEU A 7 21.05 -64.58 -2.44
C LEU A 7 19.91 -63.64 -2.04
N LEU A 8 19.89 -63.21 -0.78
CA LEU A 8 19.03 -62.13 -0.30
C LEU A 8 19.63 -60.80 -0.74
N ALA A 9 19.21 -60.32 -1.91
CA ALA A 9 19.46 -58.96 -2.36
C ALA A 9 18.62 -57.99 -1.50
N TRP A 10 19.27 -57.36 -0.53
CA TRP A 10 18.70 -56.23 0.20
C TRP A 10 18.65 -55.02 -0.74
N ILE A 11 17.49 -54.80 -1.35
CA ILE A 11 17.19 -53.55 -2.05
C ILE A 11 16.92 -52.50 -0.96
N ALA A 12 17.91 -51.65 -0.69
CA ALA A 12 17.75 -50.47 0.14
C ALA A 12 16.90 -49.44 -0.63
N THR A 13 15.59 -49.47 -0.42
CA THR A 13 14.68 -48.43 -0.92
C THR A 13 14.87 -47.18 -0.08
N THR A 14 15.77 -46.29 -0.50
CA THR A 14 15.86 -44.93 0.02
C THR A 14 14.61 -44.17 -0.42
N ALA A 15 13.60 -44.17 0.45
CA ALA A 15 12.47 -43.26 0.34
C ALA A 15 13.01 -41.83 0.45
N LEU A 16 13.09 -41.12 -0.68
CA LEU A 16 13.24 -39.67 -0.70
C LEU A 16 11.97 -39.06 -0.10
N THR A 17 11.96 -38.86 1.22
CA THR A 17 10.95 -38.07 1.93
C THR A 17 11.21 -36.59 1.65
N SER A 18 11.05 -36.16 0.41
CA SER A 18 10.98 -34.74 0.06
C SER A 18 9.51 -34.36 -0.08
N GLY A 19 8.84 -34.10 1.05
CA GLY A 19 7.45 -33.67 1.03
C GLY A 19 6.94 -33.28 2.41
N CYS A 20 6.51 -32.01 2.52
CA CYS A 20 5.91 -31.33 3.68
C CYS A 20 6.87 -30.82 4.77
N GLY A 21 7.77 -29.92 4.38
CA GLY A 21 8.08 -28.76 5.21
C GLY A 21 7.24 -27.56 4.74
N PRO A 22 6.96 -26.55 5.58
CA PRO A 22 6.31 -25.33 5.11
C PRO A 22 7.12 -24.80 3.93
N GLY A 23 6.51 -24.82 2.73
CA GLY A 23 7.16 -24.34 1.52
C GLY A 23 7.65 -22.92 1.77
N ALA A 24 8.89 -22.61 1.40
CA ALA A 24 9.43 -21.27 1.52
C ALA A 24 8.42 -20.30 0.91
N THR A 25 7.85 -19.41 1.72
CA THR A 25 6.89 -18.41 1.27
C THR A 25 7.60 -17.53 0.25
N ALA A 26 7.34 -17.76 -1.03
CA ALA A 26 7.96 -16.97 -2.10
C ALA A 26 7.44 -15.54 -1.98
N CYS A 27 8.34 -14.60 -1.70
CA CYS A 27 7.98 -13.19 -1.61
C CYS A 27 7.58 -12.67 -3.00
N PRO A 28 6.43 -12.01 -3.16
CA PRO A 28 6.00 -11.49 -4.45
C PRO A 28 7.04 -10.52 -5.03
N ALA A 29 7.37 -10.67 -6.31
CA ALA A 29 8.24 -9.76 -7.05
C ALA A 29 7.45 -8.52 -7.51
N ILE A 30 6.99 -7.71 -6.56
CA ILE A 30 6.17 -6.52 -6.80
C ILE A 30 6.97 -5.27 -6.45
N ALA A 31 7.02 -4.30 -7.36
CA ALA A 31 7.61 -3.00 -7.09
C ALA A 31 6.63 -2.10 -6.33
N GLN A 32 7.13 -1.38 -5.35
CA GLN A 32 6.37 -0.36 -4.64
C GLN A 32 6.42 0.97 -5.40
N ALA A 33 5.27 1.63 -5.53
CA ALA A 33 5.22 3.02 -5.97
C ALA A 33 5.79 3.94 -4.88
N THR A 34 6.82 4.72 -5.24
CA THR A 34 7.42 5.74 -4.38
C THR A 34 6.60 7.02 -4.49
N ALA A 35 5.74 7.28 -3.51
CA ALA A 35 4.82 8.42 -3.59
C ALA A 35 4.31 8.91 -2.22
N VAL A 36 3.78 10.14 -2.21
CA VAL A 36 2.91 10.64 -1.14
C VAL A 36 1.46 10.58 -1.62
N SER A 37 0.62 9.83 -0.94
CA SER A 37 -0.82 9.86 -1.17
C SER A 37 -1.49 10.92 -0.30
N VAL A 38 -2.52 11.56 -0.85
CA VAL A 38 -3.36 12.52 -0.14
C VAL A 38 -4.81 12.07 -0.26
N THR A 39 -5.49 11.98 0.87
CA THR A 39 -6.94 11.79 0.94
C THR A 39 -7.59 13.05 1.45
N ILE A 40 -8.47 13.64 0.65
CA ILE A 40 -9.35 14.72 1.06
C ILE A 40 -10.62 14.10 1.62
N THR A 41 -10.93 14.39 2.89
CA THR A 41 -12.10 13.83 3.56
C THR A 41 -13.41 14.22 2.88
N ALA A 42 -14.43 13.37 2.99
CA ALA A 42 -15.72 13.60 2.35
C ALA A 42 -16.37 14.95 2.72
N GLY A 43 -16.24 15.37 3.99
CA GLY A 43 -16.77 16.66 4.46
C GLY A 43 -16.04 17.90 3.91
N TYR A 44 -14.85 17.71 3.32
CA TYR A 44 -14.03 18.80 2.77
C TYR A 44 -13.85 18.72 1.25
N ALA A 45 -14.09 17.55 0.64
CA ALA A 45 -13.86 17.28 -0.78
C ALA A 45 -14.57 18.27 -1.72
N ALA A 46 -15.80 18.67 -1.39
CA ALA A 46 -16.57 19.63 -2.20
C ALA A 46 -16.02 21.07 -2.16
N GLN A 47 -15.22 21.41 -1.14
CA GLN A 47 -14.63 22.74 -1.00
C GLN A 47 -13.32 22.88 -1.77
N VAL A 48 -12.68 21.77 -2.15
CA VAL A 48 -11.39 21.76 -2.84
C VAL A 48 -11.59 21.72 -4.36
N GLY A 49 -11.17 22.77 -5.05
CA GLY A 49 -11.12 22.85 -6.50
C GLY A 49 -9.87 22.16 -7.04
N THR A 50 -8.70 22.75 -6.72
CA THR A 50 -7.37 22.24 -7.09
C THR A 50 -6.53 21.99 -5.85
N LEU A 51 -5.58 21.06 -5.94
CA LEU A 51 -4.63 20.78 -4.87
C LEU A 51 -3.23 20.63 -5.44
N HIS A 52 -2.31 21.45 -4.95
CA HIS A 52 -0.89 21.38 -5.21
C HIS A 52 -0.20 20.82 -3.97
N LEU A 53 0.71 19.87 -4.16
CA LEU A 53 1.46 19.26 -3.08
C LEU A 53 2.95 19.44 -3.31
N LYS A 54 3.66 19.85 -2.26
CA LYS A 54 5.11 19.86 -2.17
C LYS A 54 5.56 18.89 -1.08
N ALA A 55 6.44 17.96 -1.42
CA ALA A 55 7.03 17.00 -0.49
C ALA A 55 8.54 17.14 -0.50
N CYS A 56 9.13 17.36 0.67
CA CYS A 56 10.57 17.51 0.86
C CYS A 56 11.10 16.45 1.82
N GLN A 57 12.10 15.68 1.39
CA GLN A 57 12.78 14.67 2.21
C GLN A 57 14.28 14.70 1.92
N ASP A 58 15.10 14.66 2.98
CA ASP A 58 16.57 14.61 2.88
C ASP A 58 17.16 15.73 2.00
N GLY A 59 16.56 16.92 2.02
CA GLY A 59 16.99 18.08 1.23
C GLY A 59 16.49 18.10 -0.22
N ASN A 60 15.87 17.03 -0.71
CA ASN A 60 15.24 16.97 -2.03
C ASN A 60 13.74 17.25 -1.93
N CYS A 61 13.25 18.15 -2.79
CA CYS A 61 11.83 18.48 -2.86
C CYS A 61 11.26 18.14 -4.22
N LYS A 62 10.05 17.60 -4.23
CA LYS A 62 9.22 17.44 -5.42
C LYS A 62 7.87 18.07 -5.19
N GLU A 63 7.31 18.69 -6.21
CA GLU A 63 6.01 19.33 -6.12
C GLU A 63 5.23 19.22 -7.43
N GLY A 64 3.91 19.33 -7.33
CA GLY A 64 3.01 19.21 -8.48
C GLY A 64 1.54 19.31 -8.11
N ASP A 65 0.73 19.65 -9.12
CA ASP A 65 -0.72 19.60 -9.01
C ASP A 65 -1.20 18.16 -9.03
N LEU A 66 -2.11 17.82 -8.12
CA LEU A 66 -2.64 16.47 -7.99
C LEU A 66 -3.85 16.28 -8.89
N GLU A 67 -3.85 15.19 -9.66
CA GLU A 67 -5.06 14.69 -10.28
C GLU A 67 -5.92 14.01 -9.19
N LEU A 68 -6.99 14.71 -8.78
CA LEU A 68 -7.88 14.25 -7.71
C LEU A 68 -9.02 13.39 -8.26
N ARG A 69 -8.98 12.09 -7.95
CA ARG A 69 -10.01 11.10 -8.32
C ARG A 69 -10.97 10.86 -7.16
N ALA A 70 -12.17 10.36 -7.46
CA ALA A 70 -13.11 9.94 -6.41
C ALA A 70 -12.53 8.74 -5.65
N GLY A 71 -12.59 8.80 -4.32
CA GLY A 71 -12.31 7.65 -3.47
C GLY A 71 -13.48 6.67 -3.47
N THR A 72 -13.18 5.43 -3.08
CA THR A 72 -14.16 4.35 -3.03
C THR A 72 -13.93 3.49 -1.80
N ALA A 73 -15.02 3.02 -1.21
CA ALA A 73 -15.03 1.99 -0.19
C ALA A 73 -15.62 0.68 -0.74
N PRO A 74 -15.17 -0.48 -0.24
CA PRO A 74 -15.80 -1.76 -0.57
C PRO A 74 -17.21 -1.81 0.04
N ALA A 75 -18.19 -2.17 -0.79
CA ALA A 75 -19.54 -2.48 -0.39
C ALA A 75 -19.75 -3.98 -0.54
N ASP A 76 -20.02 -4.66 0.59
CA ASP A 76 -20.30 -6.08 0.65
C ASP A 76 -21.52 -6.44 -0.22
N GLN A 77 -21.42 -7.53 -0.98
CA GLN A 77 -22.50 -8.10 -1.78
C GLN A 77 -22.97 -9.46 -1.24
N GLY A 78 -22.48 -9.83 -0.06
CA GLY A 78 -22.75 -11.10 0.59
C GLY A 78 -21.95 -12.26 0.01
N CYS A 79 -22.20 -13.44 0.56
CA CYS A 79 -21.59 -14.68 0.11
C CYS A 79 -22.64 -15.64 -0.42
N ASN A 80 -22.30 -16.41 -1.45
CA ASN A 80 -23.16 -17.47 -1.96
C ASN A 80 -23.12 -18.71 -1.03
N PRO A 81 -24.05 -19.67 -1.18
CA PRO A 81 -24.06 -20.88 -0.36
C PRO A 81 -22.81 -21.77 -0.49
N GLU A 82 -22.02 -21.60 -1.55
CA GLU A 82 -20.75 -22.31 -1.78
C GLU A 82 -19.56 -21.64 -1.05
N GLY A 83 -19.81 -20.52 -0.36
CA GLY A 83 -18.82 -19.81 0.46
C GLY A 83 -18.02 -18.74 -0.27
N ALA A 84 -18.32 -18.44 -1.53
CA ALA A 84 -17.67 -17.34 -2.26
C ALA A 84 -18.33 -16.01 -1.90
N CYS A 85 -17.53 -15.05 -1.45
CA CYS A 85 -17.97 -13.71 -1.08
C CYS A 85 -17.64 -12.69 -2.18
N SER A 86 -18.50 -11.69 -2.35
CA SER A 86 -18.32 -10.64 -3.35
C SER A 86 -18.41 -9.25 -2.71
N ALA A 87 -17.72 -8.29 -3.31
CA ALA A 87 -17.78 -6.89 -2.94
C ALA A 87 -17.70 -6.03 -4.21
N THR A 88 -18.32 -4.85 -4.16
CA THR A 88 -18.22 -3.83 -5.22
C THR A 88 -17.58 -2.57 -4.69
N ALA A 89 -16.95 -1.77 -5.55
CA ALA A 89 -16.42 -0.46 -5.17
C ALA A 89 -17.53 0.59 -5.28
N SER A 90 -17.82 1.29 -4.19
CA SER A 90 -18.79 2.40 -4.16
C SER A 90 -18.09 3.70 -3.77
N PRO A 91 -18.42 4.85 -4.38
CA PRO A 91 -17.90 6.14 -3.95
C PRO A 91 -18.13 6.38 -2.45
N ASP A 92 -17.09 6.83 -1.75
CA ASP A 92 -17.15 7.12 -0.30
C ASP A 92 -17.19 8.63 0.01
N GLY A 93 -17.27 9.45 -1.03
CA GLY A 93 -17.29 10.90 -0.95
C GLY A 93 -15.91 11.55 -0.77
N THR A 94 -14.85 10.77 -0.54
CA THR A 94 -13.49 11.29 -0.47
C THR A 94 -12.96 11.60 -1.87
N ARG A 95 -11.88 12.39 -1.93
CA ARG A 95 -11.06 12.53 -3.14
C ARG A 95 -9.64 12.13 -2.83
N VAL A 96 -9.00 11.39 -3.72
CA VAL A 96 -7.64 10.87 -3.55
C VAL A 96 -6.75 11.35 -4.68
N GLY A 97 -5.50 11.66 -4.33
CA GLY A 97 -4.46 12.05 -5.29
C GLY A 97 -3.10 11.60 -4.81
N THR A 98 -2.13 11.58 -5.73
CA THR A 98 -0.79 11.05 -5.45
C THR A 98 0.28 11.91 -6.09
N LEU A 99 1.30 12.28 -5.31
CA LEU A 99 2.53 12.88 -5.81
C LEU A 99 3.61 11.80 -5.92
N MET A 100 4.00 11.45 -7.14
CA MET A 100 5.10 10.51 -7.37
C MET A 100 6.44 11.13 -6.97
N LEU A 101 7.21 10.45 -6.15
CA LEU A 101 8.56 10.83 -5.74
C LEU A 101 9.61 10.04 -6.50
N ASP A 102 10.84 10.53 -6.51
CA ASP A 102 11.97 9.78 -7.08
C ASP A 102 12.52 8.77 -6.07
N THR A 103 12.53 9.16 -4.79
CA THR A 103 12.91 8.30 -3.66
C THR A 103 11.99 8.55 -2.46
N LEU A 104 11.86 7.54 -1.61
CA LEU A 104 11.19 7.62 -0.31
C LEU A 104 12.03 6.84 0.70
N THR A 105 12.43 7.50 1.77
CA THR A 105 13.28 6.96 2.83
C THR A 105 12.54 6.94 4.17
N GLU A 106 13.15 6.37 5.20
CA GLU A 106 12.60 6.37 6.57
C GLU A 106 12.81 7.71 7.30
N SER A 107 13.57 8.62 6.70
CA SER A 107 13.78 9.95 7.26
C SER A 107 12.47 10.73 7.32
N ALA A 108 12.37 11.63 8.31
CA ALA A 108 11.25 12.55 8.37
C ALA A 108 11.17 13.40 7.09
N MET A 109 9.95 13.59 6.59
CA MET A 109 9.66 14.43 5.45
C MET A 109 8.70 15.56 5.83
N THR A 110 8.72 16.64 5.06
CA THR A 110 7.78 17.76 5.19
C THR A 110 6.90 17.81 3.96
N VAL A 111 5.59 17.82 4.16
CA VAL A 111 4.58 17.94 3.11
C VAL A 111 3.84 19.25 3.30
N THR A 112 3.68 20.01 2.22
CA THR A 112 2.92 21.25 2.19
C THR A 112 1.84 21.13 1.11
N ALA A 113 0.59 21.43 1.50
CA ALA A 113 -0.56 21.49 0.62
C ALA A 113 -0.99 22.94 0.42
N THR A 114 -1.21 23.30 -0.84
CA THR A 114 -1.77 24.58 -1.29
C THR A 114 -2.79 24.31 -2.40
N GLY A 115 -3.57 25.30 -2.80
CA GLY A 115 -4.52 25.12 -3.90
C GLY A 115 -5.61 26.17 -3.92
N THR A 116 -6.66 25.89 -4.69
CA THR A 116 -7.83 26.76 -4.79
C THR A 116 -9.09 26.03 -4.35
N GLY A 117 -9.99 26.77 -3.71
CA GLY A 117 -11.32 26.32 -3.38
C GLY A 117 -12.18 26.15 -4.63
N ALA A 118 -13.30 25.45 -4.48
CA ALA A 118 -14.30 25.31 -5.54
C ALA A 118 -14.95 26.65 -5.96
N ASP A 119 -14.89 27.65 -5.07
CA ASP A 119 -15.30 29.03 -5.31
C ASP A 119 -14.20 29.90 -5.96
N GLY A 120 -13.03 29.34 -6.22
CA GLY A 120 -11.86 30.04 -6.77
C GLY A 120 -11.01 30.79 -5.74
N SER A 121 -11.38 30.79 -4.45
CA SER A 121 -10.56 31.38 -3.39
C SER A 121 -9.28 30.57 -3.14
N ALA A 122 -8.25 31.17 -2.56
CA ALA A 122 -7.05 30.43 -2.18
C ALA A 122 -7.33 29.56 -0.94
N LEU A 123 -6.96 28.29 -0.98
CA LEU A 123 -6.98 27.44 0.21
C LEU A 123 -5.88 27.88 1.20
N PRO A 124 -6.11 27.72 2.51
CA PRO A 124 -5.06 27.93 3.49
C PRO A 124 -3.87 27.00 3.22
N VAL A 125 -2.66 27.55 3.31
CA VAL A 125 -1.42 26.75 3.24
C VAL A 125 -1.35 25.85 4.47
N ARG A 126 -1.23 24.54 4.27
CA ARG A 126 -1.10 23.56 5.35
C ARG A 126 0.22 22.82 5.21
N THR A 127 0.97 22.72 6.30
CA THR A 127 2.25 22.00 6.33
C THR A 127 2.24 20.97 7.45
N LEU A 128 2.78 19.79 7.17
CA LEU A 128 2.95 18.69 8.10
C LEU A 128 4.35 18.12 7.97
N ARG A 129 4.99 17.83 9.10
CA ARG A 129 6.24 17.05 9.14
C ARG A 129 5.96 15.71 9.83
N PHE A 130 6.32 14.61 9.19
CA PHE A 130 6.08 13.25 9.70
C PHE A 130 7.14 12.27 9.18
N GLN A 131 7.18 11.06 9.75
CA GLN A 131 8.05 9.98 9.28
C GLN A 131 7.24 8.98 8.46
N PRO A 132 7.68 8.60 7.25
CA PRO A 132 7.05 7.52 6.50
C PRO A 132 7.05 6.22 7.30
N ARG A 133 5.98 5.44 7.15
CA ARG A 133 5.80 4.17 7.89
C ARG A 133 6.40 3.01 7.13
N ALA A 134 7.11 2.14 7.85
CA ALA A 134 7.48 0.83 7.33
C ALA A 134 6.36 -0.17 7.58
N VAL A 135 5.92 -0.87 6.53
CA VAL A 135 4.91 -1.92 6.60
C VAL A 135 5.40 -3.19 5.90
N HIS A 136 4.91 -4.35 6.32
CA HIS A 136 5.29 -5.66 5.78
C HIS A 136 4.07 -6.38 5.20
N PRO A 137 3.54 -5.93 4.04
CA PRO A 137 2.27 -6.44 3.50
C PRO A 137 2.30 -7.93 3.16
N PHE A 138 3.49 -8.50 2.95
CA PHE A 138 3.68 -9.92 2.64
C PHE A 138 4.40 -10.68 3.77
N GLY A 139 4.45 -10.10 4.98
CA GLY A 139 5.15 -10.62 6.14
C GLY A 139 6.60 -10.10 6.27
N GLU A 140 7.12 -10.14 7.49
CA GLU A 140 8.45 -9.62 7.87
C GLU A 140 9.58 -10.24 7.04
N GLN A 141 9.42 -11.49 6.59
CA GLN A 141 10.39 -12.19 5.76
C GLN A 141 10.48 -11.65 4.32
N CYS A 142 9.52 -10.82 3.88
CA CYS A 142 9.41 -10.34 2.51
C CYS A 142 9.80 -8.87 2.29
N GLY A 143 10.55 -8.31 3.23
CA GLY A 143 11.04 -6.94 3.16
C GLY A 143 9.96 -5.91 3.46
N LYS A 144 10.41 -4.71 3.82
CA LYS A 144 9.54 -3.59 4.19
C LYS A 144 9.19 -2.71 3.02
N PHE A 145 8.00 -2.14 3.08
CA PHE A 145 7.47 -1.15 2.15
C PHE A 145 7.31 0.16 2.92
N LEU A 146 7.69 1.29 2.33
CA LEU A 146 7.59 2.60 2.98
C LEU A 146 6.37 3.38 2.51
N THR A 147 5.43 3.69 3.38
CA THR A 147 4.21 4.42 3.02
C THR A 147 4.23 5.84 3.57
N ALA A 148 3.96 6.81 2.69
CA ALA A 148 3.72 8.19 3.06
C ALA A 148 2.31 8.58 2.62
N ALA A 149 1.44 8.83 3.60
CA ALA A 149 0.04 9.13 3.36
C ALA A 149 -0.44 10.22 4.31
N VAL A 150 -1.21 11.17 3.79
CA VAL A 150 -1.78 12.26 4.57
C VAL A 150 -3.26 12.43 4.28
N THR A 151 -4.00 12.89 5.28
CA THR A 151 -5.39 13.29 5.14
C THR A 151 -5.51 14.81 5.26
N LEU A 152 -6.27 15.41 4.35
CA LEU A 152 -6.61 16.83 4.34
C LEU A 152 -8.09 17.01 4.70
N ASP A 153 -8.36 17.88 5.67
CA ASP A 153 -9.69 18.40 5.96
C ASP A 153 -9.64 19.88 6.39
N SER A 154 -10.76 20.39 6.90
CA SER A 154 -10.89 21.78 7.33
C SER A 154 -9.93 22.14 8.49
N ALA A 155 -9.53 21.18 9.31
CA ALA A 155 -8.57 21.41 10.40
C ALA A 155 -7.12 21.47 9.88
N GLY A 156 -6.82 20.74 8.81
CA GLY A 156 -5.53 20.82 8.12
C GLY A 156 -5.02 19.46 7.63
N LEU A 157 -3.71 19.32 7.55
CA LEU A 157 -3.04 18.07 7.21
C LEU A 157 -2.76 17.23 8.46
N ARG A 158 -3.05 15.93 8.37
CA ARG A 158 -2.62 14.91 9.34
C ARG A 158 -2.02 13.71 8.62
N GLU A 159 -1.15 12.99 9.30
CA GLU A 159 -0.67 11.70 8.81
C GLU A 159 -1.83 10.70 8.79
N SER A 160 -1.92 9.90 7.73
CA SER A 160 -2.86 8.78 7.66
C SER A 160 -2.27 7.55 8.35
N ALA A 161 -3.11 6.82 9.08
CA ALA A 161 -2.73 5.60 9.77
C ALA A 161 -2.51 4.43 8.80
#